data_AF-A0A818SLW5-F1
#
_entry.id   AF-A0A818SLW5-F1
#
_cell.length_a   1.000
_cell.length_b   1.000
_cell.length_c   1.000
_cell.angle_alpha   90.00
_cell.angle_beta   90.00
_cell.angle_gamma   90.00
#
_symmetry.space_group_name_H-M   'P 1'
#
loop_
_entity.id
_entity.type
_entity.pdbx_description
1 polymer ?
#
loop_
_entity_poly.entity_id
_entity_poly.type
_entity_poly.pdbx_seq_one_letter_code
_entity_poly.pdbx_strand_id
1 'polypeptide(L)'
;CECIDIYSWFKQSPARKQDLMDTIDDFNCVMEKTILYFANTRWVLLGKVITRVFILWEPLQEYFLVYLPENQKLQVQNNDRYEKIKETLTSYVIKIRLQFVLFLCETIFDRFLTLFQQEAPLIHVLHYELSSLYRLVLLQFLTTDYVGDKVDGFLLDLDFKLNEKQLNNKQIRIGEETRKLLNHLTQKERETFFEDVKKIYHTTAEYLKKISVQYSDEIVRIARAVPGLLTAREIDYSRDEWLIYSLDNNIDENWYIKEKKKDCSGSELIIYHRIDYYWNKVLNITTANGIAKYPTLNKLIKSILIIPHGNADVERGFSINENLVPENRSKLSCLSINGLRSTYDGVPINKEIIKSVRTSSFLYKQDLQSKKRASQRPEKENTESLQAAELCKQALQEEDGLLSKQKALQSELHEATSIIADASGRLQLAIKNKDNLEIQRSTILIDGGNTKSKAINEQLSKVIEELIKIQTKRKNNFTQQQQKRQKTLTNASIILN
;
A
#
# COMPACT_ATOMS: atom_id res chain seq x y z
N CYS A 1 22.67 -3.57 28.01
CA CYS A 1 22.71 -4.99 27.56
C CYS A 1 21.94 -5.91 28.51
N GLU A 2 21.99 -5.60 29.80
CA GLU A 2 21.43 -6.31 30.94
C GLU A 2 19.91 -6.56 30.83
N CYS A 3 19.11 -5.51 30.57
CA CYS A 3 17.66 -5.66 30.39
C CYS A 3 17.29 -6.52 29.16
N ILE A 4 18.14 -6.51 28.12
CA ILE A 4 17.93 -7.31 26.90
C ILE A 4 18.13 -8.78 27.21
N ASP A 5 19.14 -9.13 28.02
CA ASP A 5 19.41 -10.51 28.43
C ASP A 5 18.26 -11.06 29.27
N ILE A 6 17.75 -10.27 30.22
CA ILE A 6 16.56 -10.62 31.03
C ILE A 6 15.36 -10.89 30.11
N TYR A 7 15.01 -9.96 29.22
CA TYR A 7 13.89 -10.18 28.28
C TYR A 7 14.10 -11.42 27.39
N SER A 8 15.31 -11.60 26.86
CA SER A 8 15.65 -12.70 25.95
C SER A 8 15.59 -14.07 26.62
N TRP A 9 15.82 -14.14 27.93
CA TRP A 9 15.65 -15.37 28.72
C TRP A 9 14.22 -15.92 28.63
N PHE A 10 13.23 -15.02 28.71
CA PHE A 10 11.82 -15.37 28.75
C PHE A 10 11.16 -15.37 27.36
N LYS A 11 11.68 -14.62 26.38
CA LYS A 11 11.04 -14.37 25.07
C LYS A 11 10.43 -15.62 24.43
N GLN A 12 11.20 -16.72 24.36
CA GLN A 12 10.86 -17.94 23.61
C GLN A 12 10.41 -19.12 24.47
N SER A 13 10.25 -18.95 25.78
CA SER A 13 9.88 -20.06 26.67
C SER A 13 8.64 -19.73 27.48
N PRO A 14 7.45 -20.22 27.07
CA PRO A 14 6.22 -20.10 27.85
C PRO A 14 6.36 -20.70 29.25
N ALA A 15 7.08 -21.83 29.38
CA ALA A 15 7.34 -22.46 30.66
C ALA A 15 8.12 -21.52 31.61
N ARG A 16 9.20 -20.89 31.15
CA ARG A 16 9.95 -19.93 31.98
C ARG A 16 9.12 -18.71 32.38
N LYS A 17 8.23 -18.26 31.47
CA LYS A 17 7.29 -17.18 31.81
C LYS A 17 6.35 -17.63 32.92
N GLN A 18 5.78 -18.83 32.82
CA GLN A 18 4.91 -19.35 33.87
C GLN A 18 5.65 -19.50 35.20
N ASP A 19 6.85 -20.10 35.21
CA ASP A 19 7.67 -20.25 36.41
C ASP A 19 7.93 -18.88 37.10
N LEU A 20 8.19 -17.82 36.32
CA LEU A 20 8.35 -16.46 36.86
C LEU A 20 7.02 -15.88 37.38
N MET A 21 5.89 -16.13 36.70
CA MET A 21 4.58 -15.65 37.15
C MET A 21 4.21 -16.27 38.48
N ASP A 22 4.46 -17.57 38.66
CA ASP A 22 4.24 -18.29 39.91
C ASP A 22 5.13 -17.68 41.02
N THR A 23 6.41 -17.42 40.71
CA THR A 23 7.33 -16.73 41.63
C THR A 23 6.81 -15.34 42.00
N ILE A 24 6.25 -14.58 41.06
CA ILE A 24 5.67 -13.24 41.35
C ILE A 24 4.43 -13.35 42.24
N ASP A 25 3.59 -14.37 42.03
CA ASP A 25 2.38 -14.59 42.80
C ASP A 25 2.67 -14.94 44.26
N ASP A 26 3.80 -15.60 44.55
CA ASP A 26 4.28 -15.84 45.91
C ASP A 26 4.60 -14.54 46.69
N PHE A 27 4.90 -13.44 45.98
CA PHE A 27 5.08 -12.11 46.58
C PHE A 27 3.74 -11.39 46.87
N ASN A 28 2.58 -12.03 46.65
CA ASN A 28 1.23 -11.49 46.88
C ASN A 28 1.01 -10.10 46.27
N CYS A 29 1.62 -9.84 45.11
CA CYS A 29 1.72 -8.50 44.57
C CYS A 29 0.87 -8.32 43.31
N VAL A 30 0.09 -7.24 43.26
CA VAL A 30 -0.64 -6.78 42.04
C VAL A 30 0.33 -6.10 41.06
N MET A 31 1.56 -6.64 40.93
CA MET A 31 2.61 -6.05 40.12
C MET A 31 2.39 -6.31 38.63
N GLU A 32 2.96 -5.43 37.82
CA GLU A 32 3.00 -5.64 36.37
C GLU A 32 3.91 -6.83 36.03
N LYS A 33 3.30 -7.95 35.67
CA LYS A 33 4.02 -9.23 35.55
C LYS A 33 4.82 -9.44 34.26
N THR A 34 4.72 -8.51 33.30
CA THR A 34 5.32 -8.69 31.97
C THR A 34 6.71 -8.06 31.89
N ILE A 35 7.69 -8.74 31.32
CA ILE A 35 8.99 -8.11 31.01
C ILE A 35 8.89 -7.40 29.66
N LEU A 36 9.30 -6.13 29.63
CA LEU A 36 9.23 -5.30 28.43
C LEU A 36 10.46 -5.51 27.54
N TYR A 37 10.23 -5.49 26.22
CA TYR A 37 11.31 -5.51 25.24
C TYR A 37 11.88 -4.10 25.05
N PHE A 38 13.21 -3.98 25.08
CA PHE A 38 13.90 -2.77 24.65
C PHE A 38 14.30 -2.87 23.18
N ALA A 39 13.78 -1.97 22.34
CA ALA A 39 14.22 -1.82 20.96
C ALA A 39 15.26 -0.69 20.87
N ASN A 40 16.44 -1.00 20.30
CA ASN A 40 17.56 -0.04 20.22
C ASN A 40 17.25 1.26 19.47
N THR A 41 16.21 1.29 18.64
CA THR A 41 15.76 2.50 17.92
C THR A 41 14.74 3.33 18.70
N ARG A 42 14.14 2.78 19.76
CA ARG A 42 13.06 3.40 20.55
C ARG A 42 13.53 3.78 21.95
N TRP A 43 14.36 4.82 22.03
CA TRP A 43 14.99 5.23 23.29
C TRP A 43 13.99 5.67 24.37
N VAL A 44 12.81 6.17 23.98
CA VAL A 44 11.71 6.49 24.92
C VAL A 44 11.25 5.29 25.75
N LEU A 45 11.42 4.07 25.25
CA LEU A 45 11.04 2.87 25.98
C LEU A 45 12.07 2.46 27.02
N LEU A 46 13.29 3.00 26.98
CA LEU A 46 14.36 2.58 27.87
C LEU A 46 14.01 2.80 29.35
N GLY A 47 13.51 4.00 29.69
CA GLY A 47 13.05 4.31 31.04
C GLY A 47 12.01 3.30 31.52
N LYS A 48 10.94 3.09 30.73
CA LYS A 48 9.87 2.11 31.05
C LYS A 48 10.39 0.69 31.24
N VAL A 49 11.33 0.24 30.42
CA VAL A 49 11.94 -1.09 30.54
C VAL A 49 12.72 -1.21 31.84
N ILE A 50 13.54 -0.21 32.18
CA ILE A 50 14.33 -0.18 33.41
C ILE A 50 13.41 -0.13 34.63
N THR A 51 12.37 0.73 34.62
CA THR A 51 11.35 0.78 35.67
C THR A 51 10.70 -0.59 35.89
N ARG A 52 10.34 -1.30 34.80
CA ARG A 52 9.76 -2.65 34.92
C ARG A 52 10.74 -3.64 35.55
N VAL A 53 12.01 -3.58 35.19
CA VAL A 53 13.06 -4.42 35.79
C VAL A 53 13.23 -4.10 37.28
N PHE A 54 13.12 -2.84 37.68
CA PHE A 54 13.15 -2.45 39.10
C PHE A 54 11.92 -2.94 39.88
N ILE A 55 10.71 -2.83 39.31
CA ILE A 55 9.48 -3.37 39.92
C ILE A 55 9.64 -4.88 40.15
N LEU A 56 10.21 -5.60 39.18
CA LEU A 56 10.41 -7.04 39.25
C LEU A 56 11.75 -7.44 39.88
N TRP A 57 12.51 -6.52 40.49
CA TRP A 57 13.88 -6.82 40.90
C TRP A 57 13.96 -7.95 41.94
N GLU A 58 13.12 -7.89 42.98
CA GLU A 58 13.08 -8.92 44.04
C GLU A 58 12.54 -10.26 43.51
N PRO A 59 11.41 -10.33 42.76
CA PRO A 59 10.99 -11.57 42.11
C PRO A 59 12.03 -12.15 41.15
N LEU A 60 12.77 -11.31 40.42
CA LEU A 60 13.85 -11.77 39.54
C LEU A 60 15.01 -12.32 40.35
N GLN A 61 15.36 -11.71 41.49
CA GLN A 61 16.36 -12.27 42.41
C GLN A 61 15.92 -13.64 42.93
N GLU A 62 14.68 -13.79 43.40
CA GLU A 62 14.16 -15.08 43.87
C GLU A 62 14.19 -16.14 42.75
N TYR A 63 13.71 -15.78 41.57
CA TYR A 63 13.67 -16.67 40.42
C TYR A 63 15.08 -17.15 40.00
N PHE A 64 16.02 -16.21 39.83
CA PHE A 64 17.36 -16.54 39.31
C PHE A 64 18.34 -17.04 40.37
N LEU A 65 18.20 -16.67 41.64
CA LEU A 65 19.15 -17.00 42.70
C LEU A 65 18.69 -18.14 43.62
N VAL A 66 17.38 -18.44 43.67
CA VAL A 66 16.82 -19.48 44.54
C VAL A 66 16.11 -20.55 43.70
N TYR A 67 15.02 -20.19 43.02
CA TYR A 67 14.18 -21.15 42.30
C TYR A 67 14.94 -21.92 41.21
N LEU A 68 15.70 -21.24 40.35
CA LEU A 68 16.44 -21.89 39.26
C LEU A 68 17.54 -22.85 39.76
N PRO A 69 18.40 -22.46 40.73
CA PRO A 69 19.37 -23.38 41.35
C PRO A 69 18.75 -24.60 42.03
N GLU A 70 17.65 -24.42 42.79
CA GLU A 70 17.01 -25.50 43.54
C GLU A 70 16.34 -26.53 42.63
N ASN A 71 15.78 -26.10 41.50
CA ASN A 71 15.08 -26.98 40.56
C ASN A 71 16.01 -27.76 39.61
N GLN A 72 17.33 -27.71 39.81
CA GLN A 72 18.36 -28.52 39.13
C GLN A 72 18.17 -28.70 37.60
N LYS A 73 17.67 -27.68 36.90
CA LYS A 73 17.43 -27.77 35.45
C LYS A 73 18.76 -27.63 34.69
N LEU A 74 18.90 -28.33 33.56
CA LEU A 74 19.93 -28.15 32.50
C LEU A 74 20.12 -26.67 32.04
N GLN A 75 19.23 -25.78 32.47
CA GLN A 75 19.20 -24.36 32.10
C GLN A 75 20.22 -23.51 32.88
N VAL A 76 20.65 -23.98 34.06
CA VAL A 76 21.61 -23.31 34.96
C VAL A 76 23.06 -23.72 34.62
N GLN A 77 23.26 -24.97 34.19
CA GLN A 77 24.60 -25.49 33.90
C GLN A 77 25.13 -24.95 32.56
N ASN A 78 26.31 -24.33 32.58
CA ASN A 78 27.03 -23.81 31.41
C ASN A 78 26.22 -22.87 30.50
N ASN A 79 25.41 -21.99 31.10
CA ASN A 79 24.62 -21.02 30.35
C ASN A 79 25.12 -19.59 30.59
N ASP A 80 25.86 -19.05 29.64
CA ASP A 80 26.45 -17.70 29.72
C ASP A 80 25.41 -16.61 30.00
N ARG A 81 24.18 -16.75 29.49
CA ARG A 81 23.12 -15.76 29.73
C ARG A 81 22.64 -15.81 31.18
N TYR A 82 22.53 -17.01 31.75
CA TYR A 82 22.17 -17.16 33.16
C TYR A 82 23.23 -16.51 34.05
N GLU A 83 24.52 -16.78 33.82
CA GLU A 83 25.61 -16.20 34.62
C GLU A 83 25.64 -14.66 34.52
N LYS A 84 25.43 -14.10 33.33
CA LYS A 84 25.32 -12.63 33.15
C LYS A 84 24.14 -12.02 33.91
N ILE A 85 22.97 -12.66 33.87
CA ILE A 85 21.78 -12.18 34.59
C ILE A 85 22.00 -12.31 36.11
N LYS A 86 22.59 -13.41 36.56
CA LYS A 86 22.95 -13.63 37.97
C LYS A 86 23.92 -12.56 38.48
N GLU A 87 24.96 -12.24 37.71
CA GLU A 87 25.90 -11.14 38.02
C GLU A 87 25.16 -9.79 38.08
N THR A 88 24.28 -9.53 37.11
CA THR A 88 23.46 -8.31 37.04
C THR A 88 22.61 -8.13 38.31
N LEU A 89 21.94 -9.18 38.76
CA LEU A 89 21.02 -9.14 39.90
C LEU A 89 21.72 -9.14 41.26
N THR A 90 23.00 -9.50 41.31
CA THR A 90 23.80 -9.52 42.55
C THR A 90 24.70 -8.28 42.68
N SER A 91 25.09 -7.64 41.58
CA SER A 91 25.98 -6.49 41.57
C SER A 91 25.27 -5.17 41.87
N TYR A 92 25.61 -4.56 43.02
CA TYR A 92 25.18 -3.19 43.35
C TYR A 92 25.71 -2.15 42.36
N VAL A 93 26.89 -2.35 41.77
CA VAL A 93 27.46 -1.46 40.76
C VAL A 93 26.55 -1.40 39.52
N ILE A 94 26.08 -2.55 39.05
CA ILE A 94 25.17 -2.62 37.90
C ILE A 94 23.81 -2.01 38.25
N LYS A 95 23.26 -2.33 39.43
CA LYS A 95 21.99 -1.77 39.91
C LYS A 95 22.03 -0.23 39.97
N ILE A 96 23.11 0.35 40.50
CA ILE A 96 23.31 1.81 40.58
C ILE A 96 23.44 2.44 39.19
N ARG A 97 24.17 1.79 38.27
CA ARG A 97 24.27 2.27 36.88
C ARG A 97 22.91 2.27 36.19
N LEU A 98 22.10 1.24 36.37
CA LEU A 98 20.72 1.20 35.83
C LEU A 98 19.85 2.30 36.44
N GLN A 99 19.96 2.55 37.75
CA GLN A 99 19.24 3.63 38.43
C GLN A 99 19.65 5.01 37.90
N PHE A 100 20.95 5.21 37.65
CA PHE A 100 21.44 6.44 37.04
C PHE A 100 20.92 6.63 35.60
N VAL A 101 20.90 5.57 34.79
CA VAL A 101 20.33 5.62 33.44
C VAL A 101 18.83 5.95 33.49
N LEU A 102 18.09 5.38 34.44
CA LEU A 102 16.68 5.71 34.66
C LEU A 102 16.50 7.21 34.98
N PHE A 103 17.34 7.76 35.86
CA PHE A 103 17.36 9.19 36.15
C PHE A 103 17.60 10.05 34.90
N LEU A 104 18.54 9.65 34.03
CA LEU A 104 18.80 10.35 32.77
C LEU A 104 17.58 10.32 31.83
N CYS A 105 16.92 9.16 31.70
CA CYS A 105 15.69 9.05 30.92
C CYS A 105 14.62 10.01 31.43
N GLU A 106 14.25 9.89 32.70
CA GLU A 106 13.14 10.64 33.30
C GLU A 106 13.40 12.15 33.37
N THR A 107 14.63 12.54 33.69
CA THR A 107 14.96 13.94 33.99
C THR A 107 15.37 14.72 32.75
N ILE A 108 16.07 14.08 31.81
CA ILE A 108 16.73 14.78 30.69
C ILE A 108 16.02 14.51 29.37
N PHE A 109 15.78 13.24 29.05
CA PHE A 109 15.46 12.85 27.67
C PHE A 109 13.96 12.64 27.41
N ASP A 110 13.18 12.17 28.37
CA ASP A 110 11.79 11.75 28.15
C ASP A 110 10.90 12.87 27.63
N ARG A 111 11.03 14.09 28.17
CA ARG A 111 10.27 15.25 27.68
C ARG A 111 10.57 15.53 26.22
N PHE A 112 11.85 15.61 25.87
CA PHE A 112 12.31 15.91 24.50
C PHE A 112 11.87 14.81 23.54
N LEU A 113 12.16 13.55 23.87
CA LEU A 113 11.85 12.43 22.99
C LEU A 113 10.34 12.21 22.83
N THR A 114 9.55 12.41 23.89
CA THR A 114 8.08 12.31 23.82
C THR A 114 7.47 13.44 22.99
N LEU A 115 8.02 14.66 23.08
CA LEU A 115 7.59 15.78 22.25
C LEU A 115 7.73 15.43 20.75
N PHE A 116 8.90 14.93 20.33
CA PHE A 116 9.15 14.55 18.93
C PHE A 116 8.56 13.19 18.51
N GLN A 117 7.69 12.58 19.33
CA GLN A 117 6.83 11.47 18.93
C GLN A 117 5.47 11.91 18.36
N GLN A 118 5.12 13.19 18.48
CA GLN A 118 3.86 13.72 17.98
C GLN A 118 3.78 13.67 16.45
N GLU A 119 2.55 13.50 15.95
CA GLU A 119 2.23 13.50 14.50
C GLU A 119 2.19 14.90 13.89
N ALA A 120 2.09 15.94 14.72
CA ALA A 120 2.11 17.31 14.23
C ALA A 120 3.54 17.69 13.80
N PRO A 121 3.73 18.52 12.76
CA PRO A 121 5.06 18.96 12.36
C PRO A 121 5.69 19.84 13.44
N LEU A 122 6.85 19.43 13.97
CA LEU A 122 7.53 20.12 15.08
C LEU A 122 8.89 20.72 14.70
N ILE A 123 9.20 20.79 13.41
CA ILE A 123 10.48 21.34 12.93
C ILE A 123 10.75 22.78 13.42
N HIS A 124 9.69 23.57 13.58
CA HIS A 124 9.75 24.96 14.08
C HIS A 124 10.23 25.08 15.54
N VAL A 125 10.02 24.06 16.38
CA VAL A 125 10.47 24.06 17.78
C VAL A 125 11.79 23.31 17.98
N LEU A 126 12.26 22.54 16.99
CA LEU A 126 13.41 21.65 17.12
C LEU A 126 14.67 22.35 17.63
N HIS A 127 15.00 23.52 17.08
CA HIS A 127 16.19 24.28 17.49
C HIS A 127 16.11 24.70 18.97
N TYR A 128 14.97 25.29 19.36
CA TYR A 128 14.73 25.72 20.73
C TYR A 128 14.80 24.54 21.71
N GLU A 129 14.17 23.42 21.36
CA GLU A 129 14.14 22.22 22.19
C GLU A 129 15.51 21.55 22.32
N LEU A 130 16.34 21.56 21.26
CA LEU A 130 17.73 21.08 21.32
C LEU A 130 18.59 21.97 22.21
N SER A 131 18.45 23.30 22.12
CA SER A 131 19.15 24.25 22.98
C SER A 131 18.75 24.09 24.45
N SER A 132 17.46 23.91 24.70
CA SER A 132 16.92 23.61 26.03
C SER A 132 17.46 22.29 26.60
N LEU A 133 17.49 21.22 25.78
CA LEU A 133 18.05 19.92 26.15
C LEU A 133 19.56 20.04 26.45
N TYR A 134 20.31 20.77 25.64
CA TYR A 134 21.73 20.99 25.86
C TYR A 134 22.00 21.71 27.18
N ARG A 135 21.28 22.81 27.45
CA ARG A 135 21.32 23.51 28.74
C ARG A 135 21.00 22.56 29.90
N LEU A 136 19.95 21.75 29.75
CA LEU A 136 19.52 20.82 30.79
C LEU A 136 20.62 19.81 31.13
N VAL A 137 21.34 19.29 30.13
CA VAL A 137 22.51 18.41 30.32
C VAL A 137 23.63 19.13 31.05
N LEU A 138 23.98 20.36 30.62
CA LEU A 138 25.03 21.16 31.25
C LEU A 138 24.76 21.42 32.74
N LEU A 139 23.51 21.75 33.09
CA LEU A 139 23.09 22.00 34.49
C LEU A 139 23.14 20.77 35.40
N GLN A 140 23.37 19.57 34.87
CA GLN A 140 23.55 18.37 35.71
C GLN A 140 24.93 18.31 36.37
N PHE A 141 25.95 18.89 35.73
CA PHE A 141 27.34 18.75 36.14
C PHE A 141 28.14 20.07 36.18
N LEU A 142 27.57 21.18 35.69
CA LEU A 142 28.14 22.51 35.82
C LEU A 142 27.40 23.35 36.87
N THR A 143 28.11 24.34 37.40
CA THR A 143 27.55 25.39 38.27
C THR A 143 26.50 26.21 37.53
N THR A 144 25.41 26.54 38.21
CA THR A 144 24.27 27.29 37.65
C THR A 144 24.69 28.68 37.18
N ASP A 145 25.61 29.29 37.93
CA ASP A 145 26.24 30.58 37.68
C ASP A 145 27.13 30.57 36.43
N TYR A 146 27.80 29.45 36.13
CA TYR A 146 28.59 29.35 34.91
C TYR A 146 27.72 29.16 33.66
N VAL A 147 26.63 28.40 33.74
CA VAL A 147 25.68 28.26 32.63
C VAL A 147 24.89 29.57 32.45
N GLY A 148 24.32 30.09 33.54
CA GLY A 148 23.56 31.34 33.59
C GLY A 148 22.43 31.39 32.55
N ASP A 149 22.09 32.60 32.09
CA ASP A 149 21.05 32.82 31.07
C ASP A 149 21.61 32.89 29.64
N LYS A 150 22.82 32.38 29.40
CA LYS A 150 23.48 32.43 28.07
C LYS A 150 22.65 31.70 27.02
N VAL A 151 22.33 32.33 25.90
CA VAL A 151 21.53 31.74 24.81
C VAL A 151 22.37 31.48 23.55
N ASP A 152 21.85 30.61 22.67
CA ASP A 152 22.38 30.35 21.34
C ASP A 152 23.89 30.11 21.29
N GLY A 153 24.62 30.92 20.51
CA GLY A 153 26.07 30.80 20.34
C GLY A 153 26.83 30.86 21.66
N PHE A 154 26.44 31.75 22.58
CA PHE A 154 27.11 31.87 23.89
C PHE A 154 26.96 30.63 24.76
N LEU A 155 25.84 29.91 24.64
CA LEU A 155 25.65 28.64 25.33
C LEU A 155 26.54 27.55 24.70
N LEU A 156 26.62 27.51 23.37
CA LEU A 156 27.44 26.56 22.63
C LEU A 156 28.94 26.80 22.84
N ASP A 157 29.37 28.03 23.04
CA ASP A 157 30.77 28.38 23.22
C ASP A 157 31.32 28.07 24.61
N LEU A 158 30.46 27.64 25.56
CA LEU A 158 30.89 27.22 26.88
C LEU A 158 31.90 26.07 26.80
N ASP A 159 33.04 26.26 27.49
CA ASP A 159 33.94 25.17 27.79
C ASP A 159 33.47 24.44 29.05
N PHE A 160 32.78 23.34 28.85
CA PHE A 160 32.26 22.48 29.91
C PHE A 160 33.31 21.53 30.50
N LYS A 161 34.54 21.50 29.98
CA LYS A 161 35.64 20.66 30.50
C LYS A 161 36.43 21.32 31.63
N LEU A 162 36.19 22.62 31.89
CA LEU A 162 36.84 23.35 32.98
C LEU A 162 36.44 22.78 34.36
N ASN A 163 37.39 22.14 35.04
CA ASN A 163 37.18 21.50 36.34
C ASN A 163 36.65 22.47 37.41
N GLU A 164 37.10 23.72 37.40
CA GLU A 164 36.68 24.77 38.35
C GLU A 164 35.22 25.20 38.22
N LYS A 165 34.59 24.93 37.06
CA LYS A 165 33.18 25.23 36.80
C LYS A 165 32.28 24.01 36.98
N GLN A 166 32.86 22.82 37.15
CA GLN A 166 32.13 21.58 37.37
C GLN A 166 31.75 21.40 38.84
N LEU A 167 30.60 20.79 39.04
CA LEU A 167 30.13 20.38 40.36
C LEU A 167 31.01 19.25 40.90
N ASN A 168 31.26 19.27 42.21
CA ASN A 168 31.93 18.15 42.87
C ASN A 168 31.03 16.90 42.93
N ASN A 169 31.59 15.75 43.30
CA ASN A 169 30.86 14.48 43.35
C ASN A 169 29.65 14.49 44.33
N LYS A 170 29.65 15.40 45.32
CA LYS A 170 28.50 15.60 46.23
C LYS A 170 27.42 16.50 45.65
N GLN A 171 27.70 17.27 44.60
CA GLN A 171 26.76 18.23 44.02
C GLN A 171 26.25 17.80 42.65
N ILE A 172 27.03 17.01 41.91
CA ILE A 172 26.62 16.47 40.62
C ILE A 172 25.28 15.75 40.74
N ARG A 173 24.38 16.03 39.80
CA ARG A 173 23.01 15.51 39.82
C ARG A 173 23.01 14.09 39.26
N ILE A 174 22.55 13.12 40.04
CA ILE A 174 22.47 11.70 39.65
C ILE A 174 21.13 11.04 40.01
N GLY A 175 20.19 11.81 40.57
CA GLY A 175 18.94 11.31 41.14
C GLY A 175 19.07 10.90 42.61
N GLU A 176 17.98 11.04 43.35
CA GLU A 176 17.92 10.72 44.80
C GLU A 176 18.11 9.21 45.04
N GLU A 177 17.41 8.37 44.28
CA GLU A 177 17.50 6.91 44.41
C GLU A 177 18.90 6.37 44.12
N THR A 178 19.55 6.89 43.06
CA THR A 178 20.95 6.58 42.77
C THR A 178 21.85 6.95 43.95
N ARG A 179 21.63 8.13 44.54
CA ARG A 179 22.40 8.62 45.69
C ARG A 179 22.25 7.72 46.92
N LYS A 180 21.03 7.25 47.21
CA LYS A 180 20.75 6.30 48.30
C LYS A 180 21.54 5.01 48.11
N LEU A 181 21.56 4.48 46.89
CA LEU A 181 22.25 3.23 46.58
C LEU A 181 23.78 3.32 46.66
N LEU A 182 24.39 4.51 46.50
CA LEU A 182 25.85 4.69 46.63
C LEU A 182 26.41 4.21 47.98
N ASN A 183 25.58 4.18 49.03
CA ASN A 183 25.99 3.72 50.35
C ASN A 183 26.46 2.26 50.35
N HIS A 184 25.99 1.45 49.39
CA HIS A 184 26.38 0.04 49.24
C HIS A 184 27.71 -0.17 48.51
N LEU A 185 28.26 0.87 47.88
CA LEU A 185 29.54 0.78 47.16
C LEU A 185 30.73 1.09 48.07
N THR A 186 31.87 0.47 47.77
CA THR A 186 33.17 0.84 48.34
C THR A 186 33.63 2.21 47.83
N GLN A 187 34.61 2.82 48.51
CA GLN A 187 35.14 4.13 48.10
C GLN A 187 35.69 4.11 46.66
N LYS A 188 36.42 3.07 46.29
CA LYS A 188 36.99 2.92 44.94
C LYS A 188 35.92 2.80 43.86
N GLU A 189 34.86 2.01 44.11
CA GLU A 189 33.74 1.87 43.17
C GLU A 189 32.96 3.18 43.01
N ARG A 190 32.80 3.96 44.10
CA ARG A 190 32.17 5.29 44.02
C ARG A 190 32.98 6.24 43.14
N GLU A 191 34.30 6.23 43.28
CA GLU A 191 35.19 7.05 42.45
C GLU A 191 35.06 6.68 40.97
N THR A 192 35.15 5.39 40.63
CA THR A 192 34.93 4.91 39.25
C THR A 192 33.54 5.26 38.74
N PHE A 193 32.49 5.14 39.56
CA PHE A 193 31.14 5.51 39.17
C PHE A 193 31.03 7.00 38.82
N PHE A 194 31.63 7.91 39.60
CA PHE A 194 31.59 9.33 39.29
C PHE A 194 32.43 9.72 38.07
N GLU A 195 33.51 8.99 37.79
CA GLU A 195 34.25 9.14 36.52
C GLU A 195 33.37 8.75 35.32
N ASP A 196 32.67 7.62 35.41
CA ASP A 196 31.72 7.17 34.38
C ASP A 196 30.59 8.20 34.17
N VAL A 197 30.01 8.72 35.26
CA VAL A 197 28.96 9.76 35.22
C VAL A 197 29.45 11.01 34.48
N LYS A 198 30.62 11.53 34.83
CA LYS A 198 31.21 12.71 34.16
C LYS A 198 31.44 12.43 32.69
N LYS A 199 31.97 11.26 32.35
CA LYS A 199 32.20 10.84 30.97
C LYS A 199 30.89 10.79 30.16
N ILE A 200 29.81 10.26 30.73
CA ILE A 200 28.49 10.24 30.09
C ILE A 200 28.00 11.68 29.83
N TYR A 201 28.09 12.56 30.82
CA TYR A 201 27.67 13.95 30.64
C TYR A 201 28.51 14.70 29.61
N HIS A 202 29.84 14.57 29.64
CA HIS A 202 30.72 15.18 28.65
C HIS A 202 30.43 14.67 27.24
N THR A 203 30.31 13.35 27.07
CA THR A 203 30.01 12.75 25.75
C THR A 203 28.65 13.23 25.23
N THR A 204 27.65 13.31 26.11
CA THR A 204 26.31 13.80 25.75
C THR A 204 26.36 15.28 25.37
N ALA A 205 27.04 16.12 26.17
CA ALA A 205 27.20 17.54 25.89
C ALA A 205 27.97 17.79 24.59
N GLU A 206 29.04 17.05 24.32
CA GLU A 206 29.78 17.10 23.05
C GLU A 206 28.90 16.75 21.86
N TYR A 207 28.11 15.67 21.98
CA TYR A 207 27.20 15.26 20.93
C TYR A 207 26.13 16.33 20.65
N LEU A 208 25.48 16.83 21.70
CA LEU A 208 24.45 17.87 21.58
C LEU A 208 25.02 19.18 21.02
N LYS A 209 26.22 19.58 21.44
CA LYS A 209 26.92 20.74 20.89
C LYS A 209 27.21 20.58 19.40
N LYS A 210 27.61 19.38 18.95
CA LYS A 210 27.90 19.10 17.54
C LYS A 210 26.66 19.17 16.63
N ILE A 211 25.50 18.72 17.13
CA ILE A 211 24.25 18.75 16.35
C ILE A 211 23.54 20.10 16.42
N SER A 212 23.84 20.92 17.44
CA SER A 212 23.29 22.26 17.59
C SER A 212 24.00 23.20 16.62
N VAL A 213 23.28 23.62 15.57
CA VAL A 213 23.82 24.51 14.53
C VAL A 213 23.49 25.96 14.88
N GLN A 214 24.48 26.85 14.77
CA GLN A 214 24.24 28.29 14.82
C GLN A 214 23.59 28.74 13.50
N TYR A 215 22.37 29.24 13.57
CA TYR A 215 21.69 29.80 12.40
C TYR A 215 21.76 31.33 12.45
N SER A 216 22.48 31.91 11.50
CA SER A 216 22.20 33.26 10.99
C SER A 216 21.57 33.12 9.61
N ASP A 217 20.52 33.91 9.35
CA ASP A 217 19.77 34.02 8.08
C ASP A 217 19.04 32.73 7.62
N GLU A 218 18.01 32.36 8.38
CA GLU A 218 17.40 31.02 8.40
C GLU A 218 16.68 30.64 7.11
N ILE A 219 15.81 31.51 6.57
CA ILE A 219 14.90 31.13 5.48
C ILE A 219 15.62 30.89 4.15
N VAL A 220 16.60 31.75 3.80
CA VAL A 220 17.38 31.65 2.55
C VAL A 220 18.33 30.45 2.62
N ARG A 221 18.91 30.16 3.78
CA ARG A 221 19.74 28.98 3.98
C ARG A 221 18.93 27.70 3.83
N ILE A 222 17.73 27.64 4.40
CA ILE A 222 16.83 26.49 4.23
C ILE A 222 16.42 26.36 2.76
N ALA A 223 16.08 27.45 2.08
CA ALA A 223 15.77 27.47 0.66
C ALA A 223 16.90 26.91 -0.21
N ARG A 224 18.16 27.24 0.10
CA ARG A 224 19.35 26.72 -0.58
C ARG A 224 19.67 25.26 -0.23
N ALA A 225 19.30 24.83 0.97
CA ALA A 225 19.57 23.47 1.45
C ALA A 225 18.66 22.41 0.83
N VAL A 226 17.53 22.80 0.22
CA VAL A 226 16.60 21.87 -0.45
C VAL A 226 16.80 21.94 -1.98
N PRO A 227 17.65 21.06 -2.56
CA PRO A 227 17.99 21.13 -3.98
C PRO A 227 16.75 20.85 -4.85
N GLY A 228 16.59 21.66 -5.90
CA GLY A 228 15.52 21.49 -6.90
C GLY A 228 14.14 21.98 -6.46
N LEU A 229 13.98 22.48 -5.22
CA LEU A 229 12.70 23.03 -4.75
C LEU A 229 12.43 24.43 -5.32
N LEU A 230 13.44 25.29 -5.29
CA LEU A 230 13.38 26.68 -5.74
C LEU A 230 14.49 26.96 -6.75
N THR A 231 14.19 27.79 -7.76
CA THR A 231 15.20 28.36 -8.66
C THR A 231 16.06 29.40 -7.94
N ALA A 232 17.23 29.74 -8.49
CA ALA A 232 18.13 30.75 -7.90
C ALA A 232 17.42 32.09 -7.66
N ARG A 233 16.54 32.51 -8.57
CA ARG A 233 15.74 33.75 -8.43
C ARG A 233 14.68 33.64 -7.33
N GLU A 234 14.01 32.49 -7.23
CA GLU A 234 13.03 32.24 -6.16
C GLU A 234 13.70 32.20 -4.77
N ILE A 235 14.94 31.72 -4.67
CA ILE A 235 15.68 31.77 -3.41
C ILE A 235 15.87 33.21 -2.93
N ASP A 236 16.19 34.15 -3.83
CA ASP A 236 16.31 35.56 -3.46
C ASP A 236 14.95 36.15 -3.05
N TYR A 237 13.88 35.85 -3.80
CA TYR A 237 12.52 36.28 -3.45
C TYR A 237 11.99 35.70 -2.12
N SER A 238 12.51 34.55 -1.68
CA SER A 238 12.11 33.96 -0.39
C SER A 238 12.39 34.89 0.80
N ARG A 239 13.48 35.67 0.73
CA ARG A 239 13.80 36.67 1.75
C ARG A 239 12.79 37.81 1.75
N ASP A 240 12.45 38.31 0.56
CA ASP A 240 11.53 39.43 0.40
C ASP A 240 10.11 39.03 0.84
N GLU A 241 9.62 37.85 0.41
CA GLU A 241 8.34 37.32 0.87
C GLU A 241 8.32 37.09 2.38
N TRP A 242 9.42 36.60 2.97
CA TRP A 242 9.54 36.43 4.42
C TRP A 242 9.44 37.76 5.17
N LEU A 243 10.10 38.81 4.66
CA LEU A 243 10.01 40.16 5.22
C LEU A 243 8.60 40.74 5.08
N ILE A 244 7.94 40.54 3.94
CA ILE A 244 6.55 40.99 3.75
C ILE A 244 5.63 40.27 4.73
N TYR A 245 5.80 38.96 4.91
CA TYR A 245 5.03 38.18 5.87
C TYR A 245 5.28 38.65 7.32
N SER A 246 6.53 38.89 7.72
CA SER A 246 6.86 39.30 9.09
C SER A 246 6.33 40.69 9.46
N LEU A 247 6.06 41.53 8.46
CA LEU A 247 5.47 42.86 8.60
C LEU A 247 3.95 42.87 8.35
N ASP A 248 3.34 41.73 8.05
CA ASP A 248 1.91 41.67 7.72
C ASP A 248 1.04 41.71 8.98
N ASN A 249 0.43 42.86 9.24
CA ASN A 249 -0.48 43.04 10.39
C ASN A 249 -1.87 42.39 10.19
N ASN A 250 -2.14 41.76 9.04
CA ASN A 250 -3.43 41.12 8.76
C ASN A 250 -3.50 39.65 9.20
N ILE A 251 -2.50 39.16 9.94
CA ILE A 251 -2.53 37.81 10.50
C ILE A 251 -3.48 37.79 11.70
N ASP A 252 -4.62 37.11 11.54
CA ASP A 252 -5.64 36.96 12.58
C ASP A 252 -5.13 36.10 13.73
N GLU A 253 -5.32 36.57 14.97
CA GLU A 253 -4.94 35.86 16.20
C GLU A 253 -5.59 34.46 16.28
N ASN A 254 -6.79 34.30 15.74
CA ASN A 254 -7.52 33.03 15.70
C ASN A 254 -6.89 32.00 14.77
N TRP A 255 -5.90 32.37 13.94
CA TRP A 255 -5.21 31.42 13.07
C TRP A 255 -4.14 30.63 13.82
N TYR A 256 -3.59 31.19 14.90
CA TYR A 256 -2.61 30.53 15.74
C TYR A 256 -3.12 30.21 17.15
N ILE A 257 -4.09 30.96 17.69
CA ILE A 257 -4.75 30.64 18.97
C ILE A 257 -6.02 29.83 18.72
N LYS A 258 -6.05 28.62 19.28
CA LYS A 258 -7.21 27.73 19.23
C LYS A 258 -8.18 28.00 20.37
N GLU A 259 -7.67 28.20 21.57
CA GLU A 259 -8.49 28.38 22.77
C GLU A 259 -7.69 29.09 23.86
N LYS A 260 -8.32 29.99 24.62
CA LYS A 260 -7.77 30.58 25.84
C LYS A 260 -8.54 30.03 27.03
N LYS A 261 -7.87 29.24 27.88
CA LYS A 261 -8.45 28.69 29.12
C LYS A 261 -7.90 29.46 30.31
N LYS A 262 -8.64 29.45 31.42
CA LYS A 262 -8.09 29.83 32.73
C LYS A 262 -7.81 28.55 33.49
N ASP A 263 -6.61 28.44 34.04
CA ASP A 263 -6.28 27.35 34.94
C ASP A 263 -6.95 27.57 36.32
N CYS A 264 -6.77 26.61 37.23
CA CYS A 264 -7.29 26.72 38.59
C CYS A 264 -6.66 27.88 39.40
N SER A 265 -5.56 28.46 38.93
CA SER A 265 -4.87 29.59 39.55
C SER A 265 -5.32 30.96 38.99
N GLY A 266 -6.18 30.96 37.97
CA GLY A 266 -6.62 32.17 37.25
C GLY A 266 -5.65 32.63 36.16
N SER A 267 -4.56 31.90 35.91
CA SER A 267 -3.60 32.15 34.84
C SER A 267 -4.16 31.73 33.49
N GLU A 268 -3.92 32.54 32.47
CA GLU A 268 -4.40 32.29 31.11
C GLU A 268 -3.52 31.25 30.41
N LEU A 269 -4.09 30.07 30.14
CA LEU A 269 -3.50 29.00 29.37
C LEU A 269 -3.94 29.13 27.91
N ILE A 270 -2.99 29.46 27.04
CA ILE A 270 -3.23 29.57 25.59
C ILE A 270 -2.94 28.21 24.93
N ILE A 271 -3.94 27.69 24.23
CA ILE A 271 -3.83 26.51 23.39
C ILE A 271 -3.67 26.98 21.95
N TYR A 272 -2.56 26.62 21.32
CA TYR A 272 -2.28 26.98 19.95
C TYR A 272 -2.85 25.96 18.95
N HIS A 273 -3.14 26.41 17.74
CA HIS A 273 -3.37 25.53 16.60
C HIS A 273 -2.09 24.80 16.22
N ARG A 274 -2.21 23.67 15.52
CA ARG A 274 -1.06 23.02 14.89
C ARG A 274 -0.42 23.97 13.88
N ILE A 275 0.90 23.93 13.76
CA ILE A 275 1.64 24.87 12.91
C ILE A 275 1.26 24.75 11.41
N ASP A 276 0.89 23.56 10.94
CA ASP A 276 0.40 23.33 9.59
C ASP A 276 -0.98 23.93 9.34
N TYR A 277 -1.85 23.99 10.35
CA TYR A 277 -3.12 24.71 10.27
C TYR A 277 -2.89 26.22 10.07
N TYR A 278 -2.01 26.80 10.89
CA TYR A 278 -1.65 28.22 10.79
C TYR A 278 -1.07 28.55 9.41
N TRP A 279 -0.04 27.82 8.97
CA TRP A 279 0.57 28.07 7.67
C TRP A 279 -0.40 27.84 6.51
N ASN A 280 -1.31 26.88 6.62
CA ASN A 280 -2.33 26.72 5.58
C ASN A 280 -3.24 27.96 5.46
N LYS A 281 -3.52 28.70 6.54
CA LYS A 281 -4.25 29.97 6.46
C LYS A 281 -3.41 31.06 5.78
N VAL A 282 -2.18 31.25 6.24
CA VAL A 282 -1.25 32.26 5.70
C VAL A 282 -0.99 32.05 4.21
N LEU A 283 -0.71 30.80 3.82
CA LEU A 283 -0.33 30.45 2.44
C LEU A 283 -1.49 30.49 1.45
N ASN A 284 -2.73 30.58 1.93
CA ASN A 284 -3.94 30.74 1.09
C ASN A 284 -4.35 32.22 0.93
N ILE A 285 -3.62 33.17 1.52
CA ILE A 285 -3.85 34.59 1.25
C ILE A 285 -3.55 34.87 -0.22
N THR A 286 -4.50 35.53 -0.90
CA THR A 286 -4.37 35.98 -2.27
C THR A 286 -4.35 37.50 -2.34
N THR A 287 -3.67 38.01 -3.37
CA THR A 287 -3.76 39.41 -3.77
C THR A 287 -5.11 39.69 -4.42
N ALA A 288 -5.45 40.97 -4.62
CA ALA A 288 -6.71 41.37 -5.27
C ALA A 288 -6.93 40.73 -6.66
N ASN A 289 -5.84 40.33 -7.33
CA ASN A 289 -5.87 39.68 -8.64
C ASN A 289 -6.04 38.16 -8.56
N GLY A 290 -6.27 37.60 -7.37
CA GLY A 290 -6.41 36.15 -7.16
C GLY A 290 -5.10 35.36 -7.16
N ILE A 291 -3.95 36.02 -7.31
CA ILE A 291 -2.62 35.38 -7.27
C ILE A 291 -2.22 35.18 -5.81
N ALA A 292 -1.61 34.03 -5.49
CA ALA A 292 -1.08 33.74 -4.15
C ALA A 292 -0.13 34.86 -3.68
N LYS A 293 -0.30 35.34 -2.45
CA LYS A 293 0.50 36.43 -1.88
C LYS A 293 1.94 36.01 -1.60
N TYR A 294 2.15 34.74 -1.23
CA TYR A 294 3.46 34.19 -0.85
C TYR A 294 3.81 32.92 -1.65
N PRO A 295 3.99 33.00 -2.98
CA PRO A 295 4.15 31.81 -3.84
C PRO A 295 5.44 31.04 -3.53
N THR A 296 6.53 31.72 -3.19
CA THR A 296 7.83 31.10 -2.88
C THR A 296 7.80 30.46 -1.49
N LEU A 297 7.30 31.18 -0.49
CA LEU A 297 7.15 30.62 0.86
C LEU A 297 6.17 29.45 0.86
N ASN A 298 5.14 29.45 0.01
CA ASN A 298 4.19 28.34 -0.10
C ASN A 298 4.90 27.03 -0.46
N LYS A 299 5.79 27.07 -1.46
CA LYS A 299 6.64 25.91 -1.81
C LYS A 299 7.56 25.52 -0.65
N LEU A 300 8.28 26.50 -0.10
CA LEU A 300 9.30 26.27 0.92
C LEU A 300 8.71 25.70 2.22
N ILE A 301 7.73 26.37 2.81
CA ILE A 301 7.13 25.99 4.09
C ILE A 301 6.42 24.64 3.99
N LYS A 302 5.67 24.38 2.93
CA LYS A 302 5.04 23.05 2.74
C LYS A 302 6.08 21.94 2.69
N SER A 303 7.19 22.16 1.98
CA SER A 303 8.28 21.19 1.93
C SER A 303 8.99 21.01 3.27
N ILE A 304 9.13 22.06 4.08
CA ILE A 304 9.72 21.97 5.42
C ILE A 304 8.80 21.22 6.38
N LEU A 305 7.49 21.48 6.34
CA LEU A 305 6.51 20.86 7.25
C LEU A 305 6.29 19.36 6.99
N ILE A 306 6.73 18.82 5.85
CA ILE A 306 6.70 17.38 5.58
C ILE A 306 8.01 16.67 5.97
N ILE A 307 9.04 17.41 6.39
CA ILE A 307 10.30 16.80 6.85
C ILE A 307 10.01 16.12 8.19
N PRO A 308 10.30 14.81 8.33
CA PRO A 308 10.13 14.12 9.60
C PRO A 308 11.06 14.72 10.66
N HIS A 309 10.50 15.14 11.79
CA HIS A 309 11.24 15.69 12.94
C HIS A 309 11.70 14.61 13.93
N GLY A 310 11.42 13.34 13.65
CA GLY A 310 11.82 12.21 14.48
C GLY A 310 11.53 10.87 13.81
N ASN A 311 11.97 9.79 14.44
CA ASN A 311 11.78 8.43 13.90
C ASN A 311 10.34 7.91 14.02
N ALA A 312 9.51 8.54 14.85
CA ALA A 312 8.17 8.05 15.18
C ALA A 312 7.27 7.92 13.94
N ASP A 313 7.31 8.87 13.01
CA ASP A 313 6.49 8.83 11.79
C ASP A 313 6.90 7.67 10.87
N VAL A 314 8.20 7.45 10.73
CA VAL A 314 8.76 6.33 9.96
C VAL A 314 8.39 5.00 10.60
N GLU A 315 8.55 4.88 11.92
CA GLU A 315 8.20 3.66 12.66
C GLU A 315 6.70 3.37 12.65
N ARG A 316 5.84 4.40 12.73
CA ARG A 316 4.39 4.26 12.56
C ARG A 316 4.07 3.74 11.16
N GLY A 317 4.72 4.28 10.14
CA GLY A 317 4.62 3.80 8.77
C GLY A 317 5.04 2.33 8.63
N PHE A 318 6.12 1.90 9.27
CA PHE A 318 6.53 0.50 9.29
C PHE A 318 5.54 -0.39 10.03
N SER A 319 5.00 0.04 11.17
CA SER A 319 3.99 -0.73 11.90
C SER A 319 2.69 -0.89 11.12
N ILE A 320 2.25 0.16 10.42
CA ILE A 320 1.11 0.07 9.50
C ILE A 320 1.41 -0.94 8.39
N ASN A 321 2.60 -0.88 7.79
CA ASN A 321 3.00 -1.82 6.74
C ASN A 321 3.06 -3.27 7.25
N GLU A 322 3.62 -3.50 8.44
CA GLU A 322 3.69 -4.82 9.08
C GLU A 322 2.29 -5.40 9.30
N ASN A 323 1.35 -4.58 9.74
CA ASN A 323 -0.06 -4.98 9.91
C ASN A 323 -0.77 -5.24 8.56
N LEU A 324 -0.43 -4.50 7.51
CA LEU A 324 -1.03 -4.65 6.17
C LEU A 324 -0.47 -5.85 5.38
N VAL A 325 0.78 -6.23 5.66
CA VAL A 325 1.50 -7.33 5.02
C VAL A 325 1.83 -8.44 6.04
N PRO A 326 0.81 -9.14 6.58
CA PRO A 326 1.03 -10.33 7.40
C PRO A 326 1.77 -11.43 6.61
N GLU A 327 2.31 -12.43 7.30
CA GLU A 327 3.15 -13.48 6.70
C GLU A 327 2.49 -14.19 5.49
N ASN A 328 1.16 -14.33 5.51
CA ASN A 328 0.36 -14.90 4.42
C ASN A 328 0.15 -13.96 3.21
N ARG A 329 0.61 -12.71 3.28
CA ARG A 329 0.55 -11.67 2.23
C ARG A 329 1.93 -11.18 1.77
N SER A 330 2.98 -11.95 2.03
CA SER A 330 4.38 -11.64 1.65
C SER A 330 4.64 -11.42 0.15
N LYS A 331 3.67 -11.74 -0.73
CA LYS A 331 3.75 -11.55 -2.19
C LYS A 331 3.11 -10.26 -2.71
N LEU A 332 2.68 -9.35 -1.84
CA LEU A 332 2.08 -8.08 -2.27
C LEU A 332 3.13 -7.21 -2.98
N SER A 333 2.75 -6.65 -4.13
CA SER A 333 3.59 -5.66 -4.84
C SER A 333 3.58 -4.31 -4.12
N CYS A 334 4.59 -3.48 -4.38
CA CYS A 334 4.62 -2.09 -3.87
C CYS A 334 3.37 -1.30 -4.26
N LEU A 335 2.83 -1.51 -5.46
CA LEU A 335 1.57 -0.87 -5.90
C LEU A 335 0.38 -1.30 -5.04
N SER A 336 0.29 -2.58 -4.68
CA SER A 336 -0.76 -3.10 -3.80
C SER A 336 -0.64 -2.54 -2.38
N ILE A 337 0.58 -2.44 -1.85
CA ILE A 337 0.85 -1.84 -0.54
C ILE A 337 0.47 -0.36 -0.55
N ASN A 338 0.88 0.39 -1.57
CA ASN A 338 0.51 1.80 -1.72
C ASN A 338 -1.00 2.00 -1.85
N GLY A 339 -1.69 1.12 -2.58
CA GLY A 339 -3.16 1.12 -2.65
C GLY A 339 -3.81 0.89 -1.28
N LEU A 340 -3.34 -0.11 -0.52
CA LEU A 340 -3.82 -0.39 0.84
C LEU A 340 -3.56 0.77 1.80
N ARG A 341 -2.36 1.36 1.75
CA ARG A 341 -2.04 2.55 2.54
C ARG A 341 -2.94 3.73 2.19
N SER A 342 -3.18 3.97 0.91
CA SER A 342 -4.09 5.03 0.47
C SER A 342 -5.50 4.84 1.01
N THR A 343 -5.99 3.60 1.10
CA THR A 343 -7.28 3.30 1.74
C THR A 343 -7.27 3.47 3.25
N TYR A 344 -6.12 3.28 3.90
CA TYR A 344 -5.97 3.41 5.36
C TYR A 344 -5.81 4.87 5.79
N ASP A 345 -4.95 5.63 5.09
CA ASP A 345 -4.55 7.00 5.42
C ASP A 345 -5.55 8.05 4.88
N GLY A 346 -6.26 7.76 3.78
CA GLY A 346 -6.87 8.81 2.95
C GLY A 346 -8.34 8.63 2.58
N VAL A 347 -9.03 7.60 3.06
CA VAL A 347 -10.42 7.36 2.67
C VAL A 347 -11.35 7.60 3.85
N PRO A 348 -12.00 8.78 3.95
CA PRO A 348 -13.21 8.87 4.77
C PRO A 348 -14.16 7.79 4.25
N ILE A 349 -14.56 6.86 5.11
CA ILE A 349 -15.44 5.74 4.75
C ILE A 349 -16.78 6.36 4.34
N ASN A 350 -16.90 6.67 3.05
CA ASN A 350 -18.10 7.21 2.46
C ASN A 350 -19.04 6.05 2.10
N LYS A 351 -20.33 6.37 1.93
CA LYS A 351 -21.35 5.36 1.62
C LYS A 351 -21.05 4.60 0.32
N GLU A 352 -20.36 5.22 -0.62
CA GLU A 352 -20.01 4.61 -1.90
C GLU A 352 -18.98 3.49 -1.77
N ILE A 353 -17.96 3.67 -0.93
CA ILE A 353 -16.94 2.65 -0.71
C ILE A 353 -17.50 1.46 0.07
N ILE A 354 -18.36 1.71 1.07
CA ILE A 354 -19.10 0.64 1.75
C ILE A 354 -19.96 -0.14 0.74
N LYS A 355 -20.64 0.56 -0.17
CA LYS A 355 -21.47 -0.06 -1.22
C LYS A 355 -20.61 -0.91 -2.16
N SER A 356 -19.48 -0.38 -2.62
CA SER A 356 -18.53 -1.07 -3.49
C SER A 356 -17.95 -2.34 -2.86
N VAL A 357 -17.56 -2.29 -1.58
CA VAL A 357 -17.07 -3.47 -0.84
C VAL A 357 -18.18 -4.51 -0.70
N ARG A 358 -19.41 -4.11 -0.35
CA ARG A 358 -20.56 -5.03 -0.25
C ARG A 358 -20.89 -5.70 -1.59
N THR A 359 -20.74 -4.98 -2.71
CA THR A 359 -20.98 -5.53 -4.04
C THR A 359 -19.80 -6.28 -4.64
N SER A 360 -18.58 -6.13 -4.11
CA SER A 360 -17.37 -6.72 -4.69
C SER A 360 -17.43 -8.26 -4.83
N SER A 361 -17.94 -8.95 -3.81
CA SER A 361 -18.11 -10.41 -3.85
C SER A 361 -19.12 -10.85 -4.92
N PHE A 362 -20.20 -10.08 -5.09
CA PHE A 362 -21.22 -10.32 -6.10
C PHE A 362 -20.66 -10.07 -7.51
N LEU A 363 -19.99 -8.93 -7.73
CA LEU A 363 -19.36 -8.58 -9.01
C LEU A 363 -18.28 -9.58 -9.41
N TYR A 364 -17.46 -10.04 -8.46
CA TYR A 364 -16.45 -11.06 -8.71
C TYR A 364 -17.08 -12.41 -9.12
N LYS A 365 -18.15 -12.84 -8.43
CA LYS A 365 -18.89 -14.06 -8.81
C LYS A 365 -19.54 -13.91 -10.18
N GLN A 366 -20.03 -12.72 -10.52
CA GLN A 366 -20.61 -12.42 -11.82
C GLN A 366 -19.56 -12.47 -12.93
N ASP A 367 -18.38 -11.88 -12.73
CA ASP A 367 -17.26 -11.93 -13.67
C ASP A 367 -16.77 -13.37 -13.91
N LEU A 368 -16.66 -14.18 -12.86
CA LEU A 368 -16.35 -15.62 -12.96
C LEU A 368 -17.38 -16.38 -13.81
N GLN A 369 -18.67 -16.08 -13.64
CA GLN A 369 -19.73 -16.68 -14.46
C GLN A 369 -19.68 -16.19 -15.91
N SER A 370 -19.40 -14.91 -16.14
CA SER A 370 -19.23 -14.33 -17.48
C SER A 370 -18.06 -14.97 -18.21
N LYS A 371 -16.92 -15.16 -17.54
CA LYS A 371 -15.75 -15.86 -18.09
C LYS A 371 -16.05 -17.31 -18.45
N LYS A 372 -16.78 -18.05 -17.58
CA LYS A 372 -17.24 -19.42 -17.89
C LYS A 372 -18.20 -19.48 -19.08
N ARG A 373 -19.10 -18.51 -19.22
CA ARG A 373 -20.01 -18.42 -20.37
C ARG A 373 -19.27 -18.06 -21.66
N ALA A 374 -18.27 -17.20 -21.57
CA ALA A 374 -17.45 -16.81 -22.72
C ALA A 374 -16.61 -17.97 -23.25
N SER A 375 -16.06 -18.83 -22.39
CA SER A 375 -15.31 -20.02 -22.83
C SER A 375 -16.17 -21.15 -23.41
N GLN A 376 -17.47 -21.23 -23.09
CA GLN A 376 -18.41 -22.21 -23.66
C GLN A 376 -19.07 -21.77 -24.98
N ARG A 377 -19.09 -20.47 -25.29
CA ARG A 377 -19.65 -19.93 -26.56
C ARG A 377 -18.91 -20.37 -27.83
N PRO A 378 -17.56 -20.36 -27.92
CA PRO A 378 -16.86 -20.69 -29.16
C PRO A 378 -17.05 -22.16 -29.60
N GLU A 379 -17.22 -23.11 -28.68
CA GLU A 379 -17.42 -24.53 -29.03
C GLU A 379 -18.81 -24.82 -29.61
N LYS A 380 -19.86 -24.17 -29.12
CA LYS A 380 -21.23 -24.32 -29.65
C LYS A 380 -21.43 -23.60 -30.98
N GLU A 381 -20.87 -22.41 -31.16
CA GLU A 381 -20.99 -21.67 -32.42
C GLU A 381 -20.19 -22.35 -33.56
N ASN A 382 -19.02 -22.92 -33.27
CA ASN A 382 -18.26 -23.67 -34.29
C ASN A 382 -18.98 -24.93 -34.75
N THR A 383 -19.56 -25.71 -33.84
CA THR A 383 -20.25 -26.97 -34.18
C THR A 383 -21.53 -26.75 -35.00
N GLU A 384 -22.35 -25.76 -34.64
CA GLU A 384 -23.54 -25.39 -35.42
C GLU A 384 -23.19 -24.81 -36.81
N SER A 385 -22.08 -24.06 -36.91
CA SER A 385 -21.64 -23.51 -38.19
C SER A 385 -21.12 -24.58 -39.17
N LEU A 386 -20.43 -25.60 -38.65
CA LEU A 386 -19.93 -26.74 -39.44
C LEU A 386 -21.08 -27.59 -39.99
N GLN A 387 -22.06 -27.93 -39.15
CA GLN A 387 -23.25 -28.69 -39.59
C GLN A 387 -24.07 -27.95 -40.64
N ALA A 388 -24.22 -26.63 -40.51
CA ALA A 388 -24.97 -25.83 -41.47
C ALA A 388 -24.24 -25.65 -42.82
N ALA A 389 -22.90 -25.64 -42.82
CA ALA A 389 -22.10 -25.63 -44.04
C ALA A 389 -22.18 -26.97 -44.79
N GLU A 390 -22.20 -28.08 -44.07
CA GLU A 390 -22.30 -29.43 -44.64
C GLU A 390 -23.65 -29.68 -45.32
N LEU A 391 -24.76 -29.25 -44.70
CA LEU A 391 -26.10 -29.30 -45.30
C LEU A 391 -26.20 -28.44 -46.58
N CYS A 392 -25.51 -27.30 -46.63
CA CYS A 392 -25.50 -26.45 -47.83
C CYS A 392 -24.72 -27.12 -48.98
N LYS A 393 -23.64 -27.83 -48.67
CA LYS A 393 -22.84 -28.58 -49.66
C LYS A 393 -23.63 -29.73 -50.26
N GLN A 394 -24.40 -30.47 -49.45
CA GLN A 394 -25.25 -31.56 -49.93
C GLN A 394 -26.34 -31.06 -50.88
N ALA A 395 -27.02 -29.96 -50.54
CA ALA A 395 -28.06 -29.37 -51.40
C ALA A 395 -27.52 -28.86 -52.75
N LEU A 396 -26.27 -28.36 -52.78
CA LEU A 396 -25.58 -27.97 -54.02
C LEU A 396 -25.31 -29.17 -54.94
N GLN A 397 -24.84 -30.29 -54.38
CA GLN A 397 -24.60 -31.51 -55.17
C GLN A 397 -25.90 -32.08 -55.75
N GLU A 398 -26.99 -32.02 -54.99
CA GLU A 398 -28.31 -32.47 -55.44
C GLU A 398 -28.86 -31.58 -56.59
N GLU A 399 -28.68 -30.26 -56.49
CA GLU A 399 -29.05 -29.30 -57.54
C GLU A 399 -28.27 -29.52 -58.84
N ASP A 400 -26.95 -29.73 -58.75
CA ASP A 400 -26.10 -30.02 -59.92
C ASP A 400 -26.51 -31.33 -60.60
N GLY A 401 -26.85 -32.34 -59.81
CA GLY A 401 -27.41 -33.61 -60.30
C GLY A 401 -28.70 -33.41 -61.09
N LEU A 402 -29.66 -32.66 -60.55
CA LEU A 402 -30.92 -32.37 -61.24
C LEU A 402 -30.72 -31.50 -62.50
N LEU A 403 -29.80 -30.55 -62.47
CA LEU A 403 -29.50 -29.69 -63.62
C LEU A 403 -28.87 -30.48 -64.78
N SER A 404 -27.99 -31.44 -64.47
CA SER A 404 -27.45 -32.35 -65.49
C SER A 404 -28.54 -33.24 -66.11
N LYS A 405 -29.47 -33.74 -65.28
CA LYS A 405 -30.62 -34.53 -65.74
C LYS A 405 -31.57 -33.70 -66.60
N GLN A 406 -31.81 -32.44 -66.25
CA GLN A 406 -32.59 -31.50 -67.06
C GLN A 406 -31.97 -31.29 -68.44
N LYS A 407 -30.65 -31.07 -68.51
CA LYS A 407 -29.93 -30.90 -69.79
C LYS A 407 -30.00 -32.15 -70.66
N ALA A 408 -29.84 -33.33 -70.07
CA ALA A 408 -29.96 -34.61 -70.79
C ALA A 408 -31.36 -34.78 -71.40
N LEU A 409 -32.41 -34.54 -70.61
CA LEU A 409 -33.81 -34.62 -71.08
C LEU A 409 -34.11 -33.57 -72.17
N GLN A 410 -33.54 -32.37 -72.08
CA GLN A 410 -33.68 -31.34 -73.12
C GLN A 410 -32.99 -31.74 -74.44
N SER A 411 -31.81 -32.38 -74.35
CA SER A 411 -31.13 -32.93 -75.54
C SER A 411 -31.97 -34.04 -76.18
N GLU A 412 -32.51 -34.96 -75.37
CA GLU A 412 -33.34 -36.07 -75.86
C GLU A 412 -34.66 -35.57 -76.47
N LEU A 413 -35.24 -34.50 -75.89
CA LEU A 413 -36.40 -33.81 -76.47
C LEU A 413 -36.05 -33.19 -77.82
N HIS A 414 -34.89 -32.55 -77.94
CA HIS A 414 -34.44 -31.94 -79.20
C HIS A 414 -34.29 -32.99 -80.30
N GLU A 415 -33.66 -34.13 -80.00
CA GLU A 415 -33.55 -35.27 -80.90
C GLU A 415 -34.93 -35.80 -81.33
N ALA A 416 -35.84 -36.01 -80.37
CA ALA A 416 -37.19 -36.45 -80.68
C ALA A 416 -37.94 -35.46 -81.59
N THR A 417 -37.81 -34.15 -81.34
CA THR A 417 -38.42 -33.12 -82.20
C THR A 417 -37.79 -33.07 -83.60
N SER A 418 -36.47 -33.31 -83.72
CA SER A 418 -35.80 -33.38 -85.01
C SER A 418 -36.29 -34.58 -85.82
N ILE A 419 -36.51 -35.73 -85.17
CA ILE A 419 -37.07 -36.94 -85.83
C ILE A 419 -38.50 -36.67 -86.29
N ILE A 420 -39.33 -36.02 -85.47
CA ILE A 420 -40.69 -35.62 -85.85
C ILE A 420 -40.66 -34.67 -87.05
N ALA A 421 -39.74 -33.70 -87.07
CA ALA A 421 -39.59 -32.74 -88.17
C ALA A 421 -39.17 -33.43 -89.48
N ASP A 422 -38.20 -34.34 -89.43
CA ASP A 422 -37.77 -35.13 -90.60
C ASP A 422 -38.90 -36.03 -91.10
N ALA A 423 -39.58 -36.76 -90.20
CA ALA A 423 -40.74 -37.59 -90.55
C ALA A 423 -41.89 -36.76 -91.13
N SER A 424 -42.12 -35.54 -90.63
CA SER A 424 -43.13 -34.62 -91.17
C SER A 424 -42.78 -34.14 -92.58
N GLY A 425 -41.50 -33.87 -92.85
CA GLY A 425 -41.01 -33.53 -94.19
C GLY A 425 -41.19 -34.68 -95.18
N ARG A 426 -40.85 -35.92 -94.76
CA ARG A 426 -41.07 -37.13 -95.55
C ARG A 426 -42.55 -37.40 -95.83
N LEU A 427 -43.41 -37.21 -94.83
CA LEU A 427 -44.87 -37.30 -94.98
C LEU A 427 -45.40 -36.34 -96.04
N GLN A 428 -44.96 -35.06 -96.02
CA GLN A 428 -45.38 -34.07 -97.02
C GLN A 428 -44.98 -34.45 -98.44
N LEU A 429 -43.79 -35.04 -98.63
CA LEU A 429 -43.33 -35.53 -99.93
C LEU A 429 -44.08 -36.79 -100.37
N ALA A 430 -44.31 -37.73 -99.46
CA ALA A 430 -45.05 -38.97 -99.73
C ALA A 430 -46.52 -38.71 -100.12
N ILE A 431 -47.16 -37.72 -99.48
CA ILE A 431 -48.52 -37.24 -99.85
C ILE A 431 -48.53 -36.69 -101.29
N LYS A 432 -47.52 -35.91 -101.69
CA LYS A 432 -47.41 -35.38 -103.06
C LYS A 432 -47.21 -36.49 -104.09
N ASN A 433 -46.46 -37.53 -103.74
CA ASN A 433 -46.09 -38.63 -104.64
C ASN A 433 -47.09 -39.82 -104.61
N LYS A 434 -48.15 -39.76 -103.79
CA LYS A 434 -49.15 -40.83 -103.58
C LYS A 434 -48.57 -42.18 -103.12
N ASP A 435 -47.45 -42.16 -102.40
CA ASP A 435 -46.85 -43.36 -101.82
C ASP A 435 -47.52 -43.69 -100.47
N ASN A 436 -48.56 -44.51 -100.50
CA ASN A 436 -49.33 -44.88 -99.31
C ASN A 436 -48.49 -45.61 -98.24
N LEU A 437 -47.41 -46.30 -98.62
CA LEU A 437 -46.60 -47.09 -97.71
C LEU A 437 -45.67 -46.19 -96.88
N GLU A 438 -45.11 -45.16 -97.51
CA GLU A 438 -44.28 -44.15 -96.84
C GLU A 438 -45.11 -43.15 -96.01
N ILE A 439 -46.36 -42.88 -96.41
CA ILE A 439 -47.34 -42.13 -95.60
C ILE A 439 -47.62 -42.84 -94.27
N GLN A 440 -47.89 -44.15 -94.29
CA GLN A 440 -48.13 -44.90 -93.05
C GLN A 440 -46.88 -44.93 -92.15
N ARG A 441 -45.69 -45.18 -92.72
CA ARG A 441 -44.42 -45.18 -91.96
C ARG A 441 -44.15 -43.84 -91.30
N SER A 442 -44.30 -42.75 -92.04
CA SER A 442 -44.06 -41.39 -91.53
C SER A 442 -45.08 -41.01 -90.45
N THR A 443 -46.34 -41.44 -90.59
CA THR A 443 -47.40 -41.20 -89.58
C THR A 443 -47.10 -41.94 -88.27
N ILE A 444 -46.71 -43.23 -88.35
CA ILE A 444 -46.31 -44.02 -87.17
C ILE A 444 -45.09 -43.41 -86.46
N LEU A 445 -44.11 -42.91 -87.22
CA LEU A 445 -42.93 -42.21 -86.68
C LEU A 445 -43.30 -40.90 -85.97
N ILE A 446 -44.24 -40.14 -86.51
CA ILE A 446 -44.74 -38.90 -85.88
C ILE A 446 -45.52 -39.22 -84.60
N ASP A 447 -46.39 -40.22 -84.60
CA ASP A 447 -47.15 -40.62 -83.41
C ASP A 447 -46.22 -41.19 -82.32
N GLY A 448 -45.25 -42.03 -82.70
CA GLY A 448 -44.20 -42.51 -81.80
C GLY A 448 -43.32 -41.40 -81.25
N GLY A 449 -42.96 -40.41 -82.09
CA GLY A 449 -42.23 -39.22 -81.67
C GLY A 449 -43.03 -38.34 -80.71
N ASN A 450 -44.31 -38.10 -81.00
CA ASN A 450 -45.20 -37.29 -80.17
C ASN A 450 -45.44 -37.93 -78.80
N THR A 451 -45.63 -39.24 -78.75
CA THR A 451 -45.76 -39.98 -77.49
C THR A 451 -44.47 -39.94 -76.66
N LYS A 452 -43.30 -40.13 -77.29
CA LYS A 452 -42.00 -39.99 -76.62
C LYS A 452 -41.76 -38.55 -76.12
N SER A 453 -42.06 -37.54 -76.94
CA SER A 453 -41.95 -36.12 -76.58
C SER A 453 -42.84 -35.75 -75.40
N LYS A 454 -44.08 -36.27 -75.36
CA LYS A 454 -45.00 -36.07 -74.23
C LYS A 454 -44.46 -36.68 -72.94
N ALA A 455 -43.92 -37.91 -73.00
CA ALA A 455 -43.31 -38.57 -71.85
C ALA A 455 -42.06 -37.82 -71.33
N ILE A 456 -41.21 -37.32 -72.23
CA ILE A 456 -40.03 -36.52 -71.86
C ILE A 456 -40.47 -35.19 -71.21
N ASN A 457 -41.47 -34.51 -71.75
CA ASN A 457 -41.98 -33.26 -71.18
C ASN A 457 -42.58 -33.44 -69.78
N GLU A 458 -43.30 -34.55 -69.52
CA GLU A 458 -43.79 -34.88 -68.17
C GLU A 458 -42.63 -35.11 -67.18
N GLN A 459 -41.57 -35.79 -67.61
CA GLN A 459 -40.38 -35.98 -66.78
C GLN A 459 -39.63 -34.66 -66.54
N LEU A 460 -39.52 -33.82 -67.56
CA LEU A 460 -38.88 -32.51 -67.47
C LEU A 460 -39.63 -31.60 -66.49
N SER A 461 -40.96 -31.61 -66.51
CA SER A 461 -41.78 -30.85 -65.55
C SER A 461 -41.52 -31.29 -64.10
N LYS A 462 -41.44 -32.60 -63.84
CA LYS A 462 -41.13 -33.12 -62.50
C LYS A 462 -39.74 -32.71 -62.02
N VAL A 463 -38.73 -32.81 -62.90
CA VAL A 463 -37.36 -32.39 -62.58
C VAL A 463 -37.29 -30.88 -62.29
N ILE A 464 -37.98 -30.05 -63.07
CA ILE A 464 -38.03 -28.59 -62.87
C ILE A 464 -38.68 -28.24 -61.52
N GLU A 465 -39.77 -28.91 -61.15
CA GLU A 465 -40.42 -28.70 -59.84
C GLU A 465 -39.51 -29.05 -58.67
N GLU A 466 -38.77 -30.15 -58.75
CA GLU A 466 -37.79 -30.54 -57.73
C GLU A 466 -36.63 -29.54 -57.64
N LEU A 467 -36.14 -29.06 -58.79
CA LEU A 467 -35.07 -28.06 -58.88
C LEU A 467 -35.49 -26.74 -58.20
N ILE A 468 -36.72 -26.28 -58.44
CA ILE A 468 -37.28 -25.08 -57.80
C ILE A 468 -37.38 -25.26 -56.28
N LYS A 469 -37.80 -26.45 -55.80
CA LYS A 469 -37.90 -26.74 -54.36
C LYS A 469 -36.53 -26.68 -53.68
N ILE A 470 -35.51 -27.28 -54.28
CA ILE A 470 -34.14 -27.28 -53.73
C ILE A 470 -33.54 -25.88 -53.76
N GLN A 471 -33.69 -25.14 -54.86
CA GLN A 471 -33.21 -23.76 -54.97
C GLN A 471 -33.87 -22.83 -53.95
N THR A 472 -35.16 -22.99 -53.71
CA THR A 472 -35.90 -22.23 -52.70
C THR A 472 -35.39 -22.55 -51.28
N LYS A 473 -35.19 -23.83 -50.98
CA LYS A 473 -34.63 -24.30 -49.70
C LYS A 473 -33.22 -23.75 -49.46
N ARG A 474 -32.36 -23.78 -50.48
CA ARG A 474 -31.00 -23.21 -50.44
C ARG A 474 -31.02 -21.70 -50.18
N LYS A 475 -31.87 -20.95 -50.90
CA LYS A 475 -32.01 -19.49 -50.73
C LYS A 475 -32.46 -19.13 -49.31
N ASN A 476 -33.41 -19.86 -48.76
CA ASN A 476 -33.89 -19.65 -47.39
C ASN A 476 -32.79 -19.95 -46.35
N ASN A 477 -32.05 -21.05 -46.50
CA ASN A 477 -30.94 -21.39 -45.61
C ASN A 477 -29.81 -20.36 -45.67
N PHE A 478 -29.46 -19.88 -46.87
CA PHE A 478 -28.43 -18.86 -47.04
C PHE A 478 -28.84 -17.53 -46.40
N THR A 479 -30.10 -17.13 -46.57
CA THR A 479 -30.63 -15.90 -45.95
C THR A 479 -30.63 -15.98 -44.42
N GLN A 480 -31.01 -17.13 -43.85
CA GLN A 480 -30.93 -17.36 -42.41
C GLN A 480 -29.49 -17.32 -41.88
N GLN A 481 -28.52 -17.89 -42.61
CA GLN A 481 -27.10 -17.83 -42.24
C GLN A 481 -26.56 -16.39 -42.27
N GLN A 482 -26.91 -15.59 -43.29
CA GLN A 482 -26.49 -14.19 -43.36
C GLN A 482 -27.08 -13.36 -42.21
N GLN A 483 -28.35 -13.55 -41.87
CA GLN A 483 -28.99 -12.87 -40.73
C GLN A 483 -28.33 -13.25 -39.40
N LYS A 484 -27.96 -14.53 -39.21
CA LYS A 484 -27.21 -14.96 -38.02
C LYS A 484 -25.84 -14.29 -37.95
N ARG A 485 -25.07 -14.29 -39.06
CA ARG A 485 -23.75 -13.63 -39.12
C ARG A 485 -23.82 -12.13 -38.84
N GLN A 486 -24.82 -11.43 -39.38
CA GLN A 486 -25.02 -10.01 -39.08
C GLN A 486 -25.26 -9.79 -37.58
N LYS A 487 -26.14 -10.57 -36.94
CA LYS A 487 -26.38 -10.48 -35.49
C LYS A 487 -25.12 -10.74 -34.65
N THR A 488 -24.29 -11.72 -35.05
CA THR A 488 -23.02 -12.00 -34.35
C THR A 488 -22.04 -10.83 -34.47
N LEU A 489 -21.93 -10.23 -35.67
CA LEU A 489 -21.10 -9.04 -35.91
C LEU A 489 -21.58 -7.84 -35.09
N THR A 490 -22.91 -7.57 -35.05
CA THR A 490 -23.46 -6.47 -34.26
C THR A 490 -23.17 -6.63 -32.76
N ASN A 491 -23.32 -7.85 -32.23
CA ASN A 491 -23.03 -8.17 -30.84
C ASN A 491 -21.53 -8.04 -30.51
N ALA A 492 -20.63 -8.39 -31.44
CA ALA A 492 -19.19 -8.23 -31.25
C ALA A 492 -18.78 -6.74 -31.19
N SER A 493 -19.38 -5.88 -32.01
CA SER A 493 -19.14 -4.43 -31.98
C SER A 493 -19.70 -3.72 -30.73
N ILE A 494 -20.71 -4.28 -30.06
CA ILE A 494 -21.25 -3.74 -28.79
C ILE A 494 -20.36 -4.11 -27.59
N ILE A 495 -19.52 -5.14 -27.70
CA ILE A 495 -18.60 -5.56 -26.63
C ILE A 495 -17.25 -4.81 -26.71
N LEU A 496 -16.93 -4.20 -27.86
CA LEU A 496 -15.69 -3.46 -28.13
C LEU A 496 -15.78 -1.94 -27.95
N ASN A 497 -16.98 -1.41 -27.68
CA ASN A 497 -17.23 -0.04 -27.21
C ASN A 497 -17.73 -0.09 -25.77
#